data_AF-A0AAE6Y8Q9-F1
#
_entry.id   AF-A0AAE6Y8Q9-F1
#
_cell.length_a   1.000
_cell.length_b   1.000
_cell.length_c   1.000
_cell.angle_alpha   90.00
_cell.angle_beta   90.00
_cell.angle_gamma   90.00
#
_symmetry.space_group_name_H-M   'P 1'
#
loop_
_entity.id
_entity.type
_entity.pdbx_description
1 polymer ?
#
loop_
_entity_poly.entity_id
_entity_poly.type
_entity_poly.pdbx_seq_one_letter_code
_entity_poly.pdbx_strand_id
1 'polypeptide(L)'
;MSGTDGFQAYDGDGEEDDDRRRYDAPDGTGGADAPVPTPPPPPSARIPLPRASVEDTGLPLPAPAPLPGPAPLRLEHPVLKSLLGAWALAACSAEETAAVEEHLGDCGACADEARRLREAVGLLQRPESLDLDPGLRTRVLEGCLDRRPPHIPVPAWAASYDAETARLDALLQDFGDAEWHAPVRLRWYRGEGSQSRRTTVAGVIAHLVAVDGLVAVALGLDDPLGTDDPDKRDTRTPGERTEAYWDAARFPRTRSVRGPWREQTHALVRTVSFTGGGPGTLPVSYGPFDLPLRDAMLDRAFECWVHAEDIADAVDYPYAPPAPRHLHAMIDLAARLLPQALAARRRAGLGAPAGRRLVAAGAPGRSLRLEIEGEGGGQWLIPLDSPAAVGSAAHEVAHVALDDVEFCRLAAGHVPPEEAAAGQLGDREAIRDVLFAAASLSRM
;
A
#
# COMPACT_ATOMS: atom_id res chain seq x y z
N MET A 1 -36.75 11.88 -63.67
CA MET A 1 -36.40 12.87 -62.64
C MET A 1 -37.09 12.44 -61.37
N SER A 2 -36.31 12.28 -60.31
CA SER A 2 -36.45 11.23 -59.30
C SER A 2 -37.65 11.37 -58.38
N GLY A 3 -38.39 10.27 -58.23
CA GLY A 3 -39.49 10.08 -57.29
C GLY A 3 -39.04 9.26 -56.08
N THR A 4 -39.64 9.60 -54.94
CA THR A 4 -39.55 9.02 -53.61
C THR A 4 -40.46 7.80 -53.43
N ASP A 5 -40.19 7.00 -52.40
CA ASP A 5 -41.12 6.37 -51.42
C ASP A 5 -40.53 5.03 -50.94
N GLY A 6 -40.32 4.83 -49.65
CA GLY A 6 -41.29 4.30 -48.67
C GLY A 6 -40.70 2.97 -48.12
N PHE A 7 -41.01 2.39 -46.97
CA PHE A 7 -41.97 2.61 -45.90
C PHE A 7 -41.55 1.68 -44.73
N GLN A 8 -42.03 1.96 -43.52
CA GLN A 8 -41.71 1.29 -42.24
C GLN A 8 -42.60 0.06 -41.96
N ALA A 9 -42.04 -0.91 -41.20
CA ALA A 9 -42.60 -1.80 -40.16
C ALA A 9 -43.93 -2.56 -40.37
N TYR A 10 -43.92 -3.87 -40.05
CA TYR A 10 -44.90 -4.53 -39.15
C TYR A 10 -44.42 -5.91 -38.69
N ASP A 11 -44.79 -6.24 -37.44
CA ASP A 11 -44.50 -7.43 -36.63
C ASP A 11 -45.21 -8.73 -37.07
N GLY A 12 -44.77 -9.86 -36.49
CA GLY A 12 -45.71 -10.89 -35.98
C GLY A 12 -45.49 -12.35 -36.39
N ASP A 13 -44.98 -13.12 -35.43
CA ASP A 13 -45.36 -14.49 -35.04
C ASP A 13 -45.06 -15.73 -35.90
N GLY A 14 -44.41 -16.72 -35.27
CA GLY A 14 -44.94 -18.09 -35.24
C GLY A 14 -44.09 -19.22 -35.83
N GLU A 15 -43.80 -20.18 -34.95
CA GLU A 15 -43.71 -21.64 -35.18
C GLU A 15 -42.34 -22.35 -35.20
N GLU A 16 -42.29 -23.33 -34.29
CA GLU A 16 -41.32 -24.39 -34.04
C GLU A 16 -41.30 -25.40 -35.19
N ASP A 17 -40.14 -26.00 -35.50
CA ASP A 17 -40.10 -27.45 -35.74
C ASP A 17 -38.71 -28.09 -35.61
N ASP A 18 -38.78 -29.33 -35.15
CA ASP A 18 -37.77 -30.34 -34.83
C ASP A 18 -37.04 -30.87 -36.09
N ASP A 19 -35.72 -31.12 -36.05
CA ASP A 19 -35.21 -32.41 -36.53
C ASP A 19 -33.78 -32.74 -36.06
N ARG A 20 -33.63 -34.01 -35.67
CA ARG A 20 -32.41 -34.69 -35.23
C ARG A 20 -31.75 -35.39 -36.42
N ARG A 21 -30.41 -35.53 -36.43
CA ARG A 21 -29.63 -36.61 -37.10
C ARG A 21 -28.14 -36.41 -36.80
N ARG A 22 -27.53 -37.15 -35.85
CA ARG A 22 -26.95 -38.52 -35.97
C ARG A 22 -25.89 -38.63 -37.08
N TYR A 23 -24.61 -38.62 -36.68
CA TYR A 23 -23.48 -39.06 -37.51
C TYR A 23 -22.97 -40.41 -37.00
N ASP A 24 -22.93 -41.37 -37.92
CA ASP A 24 -22.51 -42.76 -37.74
C ASP A 24 -20.97 -42.91 -37.75
N ALA A 25 -20.51 -43.90 -36.99
CA ALA A 25 -19.15 -44.44 -37.05
C ALA A 25 -19.01 -45.51 -38.14
N PRO A 26 -17.78 -45.81 -38.58
CA PRO A 26 -17.45 -47.14 -39.08
C PRO A 26 -16.33 -47.83 -38.28
N ASP A 27 -16.62 -49.07 -37.86
CA ASP A 27 -15.68 -50.15 -37.53
C ASP A 27 -14.82 -50.44 -38.80
N GLY A 28 -13.51 -50.70 -38.82
CA GLY A 28 -12.66 -51.53 -37.97
C GLY A 28 -11.90 -52.51 -38.90
N THR A 29 -10.56 -52.54 -38.87
CA THR A 29 -9.72 -53.74 -39.12
C THR A 29 -8.21 -53.47 -38.99
N GLY A 30 -7.61 -54.02 -37.92
CA GLY A 30 -6.37 -54.84 -37.96
C GLY A 30 -5.00 -54.19 -38.14
N GLY A 31 -4.16 -54.21 -37.08
CA GLY A 31 -2.70 -54.23 -37.25
C GLY A 31 -1.83 -53.82 -36.05
N ALA A 32 -1.38 -54.81 -35.27
CA ALA A 32 -0.12 -54.90 -34.50
C ALA A 32 0.09 -54.05 -33.23
N ASP A 33 0.29 -54.78 -32.13
CA ASP A 33 0.77 -54.35 -30.81
C ASP A 33 2.11 -53.57 -30.85
N ALA A 34 2.09 -52.35 -30.31
CA ALA A 34 3.27 -51.68 -29.78
C ALA A 34 2.87 -50.93 -28.49
N PRO A 35 3.57 -51.11 -27.36
CA PRO A 35 3.21 -50.42 -26.13
C PRO A 35 3.55 -48.93 -26.24
N VAL A 36 2.52 -48.09 -26.11
CA VAL A 36 2.64 -46.64 -25.98
C VAL A 36 3.39 -46.32 -24.67
N PRO A 37 4.48 -45.53 -24.67
CA PRO A 37 5.15 -45.15 -23.44
C PRO A 37 4.26 -44.19 -22.64
N THR A 38 4.03 -44.52 -21.38
CA THR A 38 3.34 -43.66 -20.40
C THR A 38 4.16 -42.38 -20.18
N PRO A 39 3.53 -41.19 -20.21
CA PRO A 39 4.23 -39.96 -19.87
C PRO A 39 4.68 -40.00 -18.40
N PRO A 40 5.88 -39.48 -18.07
CA PRO A 40 6.36 -39.45 -16.69
C PRO A 40 5.43 -38.61 -15.81
N PRO A 41 5.26 -38.97 -14.51
CA PRO A 41 4.48 -38.16 -13.59
C PRO A 41 5.08 -36.74 -13.50
N PRO A 42 4.25 -35.70 -13.30
CA PRO A 42 4.73 -34.34 -13.19
C PRO A 42 5.77 -34.23 -12.06
N PRO A 43 6.82 -33.42 -12.21
CA PRO A 43 7.81 -33.23 -11.16
C PRO A 43 7.11 -32.75 -9.89
N SER A 44 7.30 -33.47 -8.79
CA SER A 44 6.87 -33.04 -7.46
C SER A 44 7.37 -31.62 -7.22
N ALA A 45 6.46 -30.71 -6.84
CA ALA A 45 6.77 -29.31 -6.59
C ALA A 45 8.02 -29.20 -5.69
N ARG A 46 9.07 -28.51 -6.17
CA ARG A 46 10.32 -28.27 -5.43
C ARG A 46 10.15 -27.34 -4.23
N ILE A 47 8.94 -26.83 -4.01
CA ILE A 47 8.57 -25.98 -2.89
C ILE A 47 7.45 -26.72 -2.13
N PRO A 48 7.67 -27.12 -0.86
CA PRO A 48 6.60 -27.65 -0.03
C PRO A 48 5.46 -26.65 0.02
N LEU A 49 4.22 -27.11 -0.17
CA LEU A 49 3.04 -26.28 0.09
C LEU A 49 3.12 -25.74 1.54
N PRO A 50 2.70 -24.50 1.79
CA PRO A 50 2.59 -23.99 3.15
C PRO A 50 1.83 -25.01 3.98
N ARG A 51 2.38 -25.39 5.13
CA ARG A 51 1.63 -26.22 6.07
C ARG A 51 0.34 -25.47 6.38
N ALA A 52 -0.81 -26.07 6.10
CA ALA A 52 -2.06 -25.58 6.64
C ALA A 52 -1.86 -25.47 8.16
N SER A 53 -2.15 -24.29 8.72
CA SER A 53 -2.18 -24.15 10.17
C SER A 53 -3.15 -25.20 10.70
N VAL A 54 -2.77 -25.89 11.77
CA VAL A 54 -3.63 -26.92 12.37
C VAL A 54 -5.00 -26.31 12.74
N GLU A 55 -4.99 -25.02 13.07
CA GLU A 55 -6.16 -24.16 13.34
C GLU A 55 -7.13 -24.02 12.14
N ASP A 56 -6.64 -24.05 10.89
CA ASP A 56 -7.47 -23.90 9.68
C ASP A 56 -8.17 -25.20 9.25
N THR A 57 -7.77 -26.33 9.83
CA THR A 57 -8.34 -27.65 9.45
C THR A 57 -9.61 -28.01 10.22
N GLY A 58 -10.01 -27.18 11.19
CA GLY A 58 -11.12 -27.49 12.11
C GLY A 58 -10.86 -28.71 13.00
N LEU A 59 -9.65 -29.27 12.96
CA LEU A 59 -9.24 -30.39 13.78
C LEU A 59 -8.71 -29.88 15.13
N PRO A 60 -9.01 -30.57 16.25
CA PRO A 60 -8.45 -30.21 17.54
C PRO A 60 -6.92 -30.26 17.49
N LEU A 61 -6.28 -29.25 18.08
CA LEU A 61 -4.83 -29.21 18.24
C LEU A 61 -4.35 -30.52 18.90
N PRO A 62 -3.30 -31.17 18.39
CA PRO A 62 -2.70 -32.32 19.07
C PRO A 62 -2.30 -31.90 20.47
N ALA A 63 -2.75 -32.66 21.48
CA ALA A 63 -2.37 -32.42 22.85
C ALA A 63 -0.82 -32.43 22.94
N PRO A 64 -0.20 -31.42 23.56
CA PRO A 64 1.24 -31.43 23.74
C PRO A 64 1.64 -32.71 24.46
N ALA A 65 2.65 -33.41 23.92
CA ALA A 65 3.21 -34.57 24.58
C ALA A 65 3.67 -34.15 25.99
N PRO A 66 3.31 -34.89 27.06
CA PRO A 66 3.69 -34.51 28.40
C PRO A 66 5.22 -34.57 28.50
N LEU A 67 5.84 -33.41 28.55
CA LEU A 67 7.20 -33.30 29.04
C LEU A 67 7.18 -33.78 30.50
N PRO A 68 8.14 -34.61 30.95
CA PRO A 68 8.23 -34.93 32.37
C PRO A 68 8.42 -33.63 33.13
N GLY A 69 7.39 -33.22 33.86
CA GLY A 69 7.44 -32.02 34.70
C GLY A 69 8.58 -32.15 35.71
N PRO A 70 9.16 -31.01 36.16
CA PRO A 70 10.12 -31.04 37.26
C PRO A 70 9.52 -31.81 38.45
N ALA A 71 10.36 -32.57 39.15
CA ALA A 71 9.92 -33.33 40.32
C ALA A 71 9.22 -32.40 41.32
N PRO A 72 8.10 -32.82 41.94
CA PRO A 72 7.30 -31.95 42.79
C PRO A 72 8.15 -31.40 43.94
N LEU A 73 8.18 -30.08 44.06
CA LEU A 73 8.90 -29.37 45.11
C LEU A 73 8.21 -29.66 46.45
N ARG A 74 8.74 -30.61 47.23
CA ARG A 74 8.20 -30.96 48.55
C ARG A 74 8.77 -30.03 49.61
N LEU A 75 7.95 -29.12 50.10
CA LEU A 75 8.29 -28.20 51.16
C LEU A 75 7.54 -28.57 52.44
N GLU A 76 8.18 -28.33 53.59
CA GLU A 76 7.57 -28.52 54.89
C GLU A 76 6.45 -27.49 55.13
N HIS A 77 5.41 -27.88 55.88
CA HIS A 77 4.24 -27.03 56.16
C HIS A 77 4.58 -25.59 56.64
N PRO A 78 5.56 -25.35 57.54
CA PRO A 78 5.91 -23.99 57.95
C PRO A 78 6.44 -23.12 56.80
N VAL A 79 7.12 -23.72 55.82
CA VAL A 79 7.64 -23.03 54.64
C VAL A 79 6.49 -22.68 53.70
N LEU A 80 5.60 -23.63 53.42
CA LEU A 80 4.40 -23.41 52.60
C LEU A 80 3.49 -22.34 53.19
N LYS A 81 3.32 -22.35 54.52
CA LYS A 81 2.58 -21.31 55.25
C LYS A 81 3.23 -19.93 55.11
N SER A 82 4.57 -19.85 55.09
CA SER A 82 5.27 -18.57 54.88
C SER A 82 5.13 -18.03 53.44
N LEU A 83 4.93 -18.91 52.47
CA LEU A 83 4.74 -18.54 51.05
C LEU A 83 3.34 -18.02 50.74
N LEU A 84 2.35 -18.18 51.62
CA LEU A 84 0.96 -17.76 51.37
C LEU A 84 0.83 -16.28 50.98
N GLY A 85 1.63 -15.40 51.56
CA GLY A 85 1.64 -13.98 51.22
C GLY A 85 2.21 -13.71 49.82
N ALA A 86 3.33 -14.35 49.46
CA ALA A 86 3.93 -14.24 48.13
C ALA A 86 3.03 -14.86 47.06
N TRP A 87 2.40 -15.99 47.37
CA TRP A 87 1.43 -16.65 46.51
C TRP A 87 0.18 -15.80 46.29
N ALA A 88 -0.34 -15.13 47.33
CA ALA A 88 -1.47 -14.22 47.21
C ALA A 88 -1.16 -13.00 46.31
N LEU A 89 0.11 -12.60 46.21
CA LEU A 89 0.61 -11.53 45.34
C LEU A 89 1.07 -12.02 43.94
N ALA A 90 0.88 -13.30 43.62
CA ALA A 90 1.41 -13.93 42.40
C ALA A 90 2.93 -13.74 42.21
N ALA A 91 3.69 -13.71 43.30
CA ALA A 91 5.13 -13.48 43.33
C ALA A 91 5.96 -14.77 43.53
N CYS A 92 5.31 -15.94 43.61
CA CYS A 92 5.97 -17.24 43.69
C CYS A 92 6.48 -17.69 42.31
N SER A 93 7.54 -18.50 42.29
CA SER A 93 7.91 -19.28 41.10
C SER A 93 6.81 -20.28 40.70
N ALA A 94 6.91 -20.87 39.51
CA ALA A 94 5.94 -21.87 39.04
C ALA A 94 5.94 -23.11 39.95
N GLU A 95 7.11 -23.54 40.40
CA GLU A 95 7.29 -24.70 41.28
C GLU A 95 6.72 -24.45 42.68
N GLU A 96 6.95 -23.27 43.26
CA GLU A 96 6.38 -22.87 44.56
C GLU A 96 4.87 -22.70 44.49
N THR A 97 4.35 -22.15 43.38
CA THR A 97 2.91 -21.98 43.17
C THR A 97 2.21 -23.34 43.16
N ALA A 98 2.74 -24.31 42.43
CA ALA A 98 2.20 -25.67 42.40
C ALA A 98 2.25 -26.34 43.79
N ALA A 99 3.36 -26.20 44.52
CA ALA A 99 3.51 -26.76 45.86
C ALA A 99 2.56 -26.14 46.89
N VAL A 100 2.32 -24.83 46.80
CA VAL A 100 1.33 -24.14 47.64
C VAL A 100 -0.09 -24.58 47.29
N GLU A 101 -0.45 -24.65 46.00
CA GLU A 101 -1.79 -25.08 45.57
C GLU A 101 -2.14 -26.50 45.99
N GLU A 102 -1.19 -27.45 45.86
CA GLU A 102 -1.33 -28.80 46.39
C GLU A 102 -1.58 -28.76 47.92
N HIS A 103 -0.79 -27.98 48.65
CA HIS A 103 -0.93 -27.83 50.10
C HIS A 103 -2.27 -27.22 50.53
N LEU A 104 -2.81 -26.25 49.79
CA LEU A 104 -4.10 -25.63 50.08
C LEU A 104 -5.26 -26.63 49.94
N GLY A 105 -5.11 -27.65 49.08
CA GLY A 105 -6.06 -28.76 48.99
C GLY A 105 -6.10 -29.63 50.25
N ASP A 106 -4.96 -29.79 50.94
CA ASP A 106 -4.81 -30.67 52.09
C ASP A 106 -4.92 -29.96 53.45
N CYS A 107 -4.78 -28.62 53.50
CA CYS A 107 -4.77 -27.85 54.75
C CYS A 107 -5.79 -26.69 54.77
N GLY A 108 -6.95 -26.94 55.38
CA GLY A 108 -8.02 -25.94 55.49
C GLY A 108 -7.62 -24.62 56.17
N ALA A 109 -6.75 -24.67 57.18
CA ALA A 109 -6.28 -23.46 57.87
C ALA A 109 -5.43 -22.55 56.95
N CYS A 110 -4.62 -23.15 56.07
CA CYS A 110 -3.85 -22.39 55.08
C CYS A 110 -4.74 -21.93 53.93
N ALA A 111 -5.75 -22.70 53.52
CA ALA A 111 -6.74 -22.28 52.53
C ALA A 111 -7.53 -21.05 53.00
N ASP A 112 -7.97 -21.03 54.25
CA ASP A 112 -8.67 -19.89 54.85
C ASP A 112 -7.78 -18.64 54.91
N GLU A 113 -6.51 -18.80 55.27
CA GLU A 113 -5.55 -17.71 55.31
C GLU A 113 -5.22 -17.19 53.90
N ALA A 114 -5.02 -18.08 52.94
CA ALA A 114 -4.78 -17.75 51.54
C ALA A 114 -5.95 -16.97 50.94
N ARG A 115 -7.20 -17.34 51.26
CA ARG A 115 -8.39 -16.59 50.86
C ARG A 115 -8.41 -15.18 51.47
N ARG A 116 -8.15 -15.04 52.77
CA ARG A 116 -8.07 -13.73 53.44
C ARG A 116 -6.98 -12.84 52.82
N LEU A 117 -5.82 -13.42 52.53
CA LEU A 117 -4.72 -12.70 51.91
C LEU A 117 -5.08 -12.23 50.50
N ARG A 118 -5.73 -13.07 49.67
CA ARG A 118 -6.21 -12.66 48.34
C ARG A 118 -7.26 -11.54 48.41
N GLU A 119 -8.18 -11.61 49.36
CA GLU A 119 -9.16 -10.54 49.62
C GLU A 119 -8.45 -9.22 50.01
N ALA A 120 -7.41 -9.29 50.85
CA ALA A 120 -6.62 -8.13 51.24
C ALA A 120 -5.78 -7.55 50.08
N VAL A 121 -5.20 -8.41 49.23
CA VAL A 121 -4.48 -7.96 48.01
C VAL A 121 -5.40 -7.19 47.08
N GLY A 122 -6.65 -7.65 46.90
CA GLY A 122 -7.66 -6.93 46.11
C GLY A 122 -8.01 -5.54 46.64
N LEU A 123 -7.79 -5.26 47.93
CA LEU A 123 -7.98 -3.94 48.53
C LEU A 123 -6.74 -3.03 48.39
N LEU A 124 -5.55 -3.62 48.22
CA LEU A 124 -4.28 -2.90 48.07
C LEU A 124 -3.96 -2.56 46.61
N GLN A 125 -4.45 -3.37 45.68
CA GLN A 125 -4.19 -3.19 44.26
C GLN A 125 -5.16 -2.13 43.71
N ARG A 126 -4.61 -1.04 43.16
CA ARG A 126 -5.42 -0.16 42.30
C ARG A 126 -5.88 -1.00 41.11
N PRO A 127 -7.13 -0.86 40.63
CA PRO A 127 -7.53 -1.53 39.39
C PRO A 127 -6.60 -1.05 38.27
N GLU A 128 -5.70 -1.93 37.84
CA GLU A 128 -4.88 -1.72 36.66
C GLU A 128 -5.80 -1.87 35.44
N SER A 129 -5.59 -1.03 34.43
CA SER A 129 -6.33 -1.20 33.19
C SER A 129 -5.99 -2.55 32.58
N LEU A 130 -7.01 -3.29 32.14
CA LEU A 130 -6.83 -4.50 31.32
C LEU A 130 -6.47 -4.15 29.87
N ASP A 131 -6.41 -2.86 29.53
CA ASP A 131 -6.00 -2.40 28.21
C ASP A 131 -4.52 -2.76 28.01
N LEU A 132 -4.27 -3.54 26.97
CA LEU A 132 -2.92 -3.79 26.51
C LEU A 132 -2.31 -2.48 26.01
N ASP A 133 -1.01 -2.30 26.23
CA ASP A 133 -0.26 -1.22 25.58
C ASP A 133 -0.53 -1.28 24.07
N PRO A 134 -1.03 -0.20 23.44
CA PRO A 134 -1.33 -0.19 22.01
C PRO A 134 -0.12 -0.57 21.13
N GLY A 135 1.10 -0.31 21.61
CA GLY A 135 2.36 -0.70 20.97
C GLY A 135 2.80 -2.15 21.24
N LEU A 136 2.12 -2.90 22.12
CA LEU A 136 2.47 -4.29 22.43
C LEU A 136 2.46 -5.16 21.18
N ARG A 137 1.42 -5.04 20.34
CA ARG A 137 1.33 -5.81 19.09
C ARG A 137 2.52 -5.54 18.19
N THR A 138 2.88 -4.27 18.01
CA THR A 138 4.03 -3.87 17.18
C THR A 138 5.33 -4.46 17.72
N ARG A 139 5.60 -4.32 19.03
CA ARG A 139 6.81 -4.86 19.67
C ARG A 139 6.89 -6.39 19.59
N VAL A 140 5.75 -7.08 19.74
CA VAL A 140 5.68 -8.54 19.61
C VAL A 140 5.96 -8.97 18.18
N LEU A 141 5.35 -8.31 17.19
CA LEU A 141 5.59 -8.61 15.77
C LEU A 141 7.04 -8.31 15.37
N GLU A 142 7.60 -7.20 15.82
CA GLU A 142 9.01 -6.83 15.61
C GLU A 142 9.93 -7.90 16.21
N GLY A 143 9.73 -8.28 17.48
CA GLY A 143 10.50 -9.34 18.11
C GLY A 143 10.35 -10.71 17.44
N CYS A 144 9.17 -11.01 16.84
CA CYS A 144 8.96 -12.21 16.04
C CYS A 144 9.74 -12.16 14.71
N LEU A 145 9.75 -11.01 14.03
CA LEU A 145 10.46 -10.81 12.76
C LEU A 145 11.99 -10.78 12.96
N ASP A 146 12.48 -10.25 14.09
CA ASP A 146 13.90 -10.29 14.44
C ASP A 146 14.38 -11.72 14.66
N ARG A 147 13.56 -12.55 15.33
CA ARG A 147 13.87 -13.97 15.56
C ARG A 147 13.75 -14.80 14.30
N ARG A 148 12.83 -14.45 13.41
CA ARG A 148 12.57 -15.16 12.17
C ARG A 148 12.39 -14.15 11.02
N PRO A 149 13.51 -13.67 10.45
CA PRO A 149 13.44 -12.73 9.35
C PRO A 149 12.74 -13.36 8.14
N PRO A 150 12.06 -12.56 7.30
CA PRO A 150 11.49 -13.05 6.07
C PRO A 150 12.60 -13.61 5.18
N HIS A 151 12.38 -14.79 4.60
CA HIS A 151 13.35 -15.42 3.70
C HIS A 151 13.63 -14.52 2.47
N ILE A 152 12.64 -13.74 2.05
CA ILE A 152 12.74 -12.79 0.95
C ILE A 152 12.16 -11.47 1.47
N PRO A 153 13.00 -10.52 1.91
CA PRO A 153 12.54 -9.23 2.40
C PRO A 153 12.08 -8.34 1.23
N VAL A 154 11.10 -7.49 1.51
CA VAL A 154 10.75 -6.39 0.60
C VAL A 154 11.89 -5.38 0.60
N PRO A 155 12.36 -4.90 -0.57
CA PRO A 155 13.39 -3.87 -0.64
C PRO A 155 12.95 -2.59 0.08
N ALA A 156 13.85 -1.93 0.80
CA ALA A 156 13.51 -0.73 1.57
C ALA A 156 12.86 0.38 0.73
N TRP A 157 13.28 0.53 -0.53
CA TRP A 157 12.72 1.51 -1.48
C TRP A 157 11.32 1.15 -2.01
N ALA A 158 10.85 -0.08 -1.79
CA ALA A 158 9.50 -0.53 -2.12
C ALA A 158 8.59 -0.63 -0.87
N ALA A 159 9.15 -0.45 0.34
CA ALA A 159 8.43 -0.63 1.60
C ALA A 159 7.24 0.33 1.75
N SER A 160 7.36 1.57 1.27
CA SER A 160 6.25 2.54 1.28
C SER A 160 5.08 2.03 0.43
N TYR A 161 5.35 1.49 -0.77
CA TYR A 161 4.29 0.98 -1.65
C TYR A 161 3.58 -0.23 -1.05
N ASP A 162 4.35 -1.18 -0.50
CA ASP A 162 3.80 -2.36 0.20
C ASP A 162 2.91 -1.93 1.38
N ALA A 163 3.37 -0.97 2.19
CA ALA A 163 2.60 -0.47 3.33
C ALA A 163 1.32 0.26 2.91
N GLU A 164 1.37 1.21 1.97
CA GLU A 164 0.20 2.00 1.59
C GLU A 164 -0.85 1.16 0.85
N THR A 165 -0.44 0.20 0.01
CA THR A 165 -1.38 -0.74 -0.62
C THR A 165 -2.01 -1.68 0.39
N ALA A 166 -1.27 -2.16 1.40
CA ALA A 166 -1.85 -2.97 2.49
C ALA A 166 -2.84 -2.17 3.36
N ARG A 167 -2.54 -0.90 3.63
CA ARG A 167 -3.45 0.00 4.38
C ARG A 167 -4.74 0.27 3.60
N LEU A 168 -4.64 0.54 2.30
CA LEU A 168 -5.82 0.70 1.45
C LEU A 168 -6.61 -0.62 1.35
N ASP A 169 -5.97 -1.77 1.20
CA ASP A 169 -6.69 -3.06 1.15
C ASP A 169 -7.43 -3.34 2.46
N ALA A 170 -6.86 -2.95 3.60
CA ALA A 170 -7.53 -3.04 4.91
C ALA A 170 -8.78 -2.15 4.97
N LEU A 171 -8.71 -0.90 4.48
CA LEU A 171 -9.89 -0.02 4.38
C LEU A 171 -10.98 -0.64 3.49
N LEU A 172 -10.59 -1.14 2.31
CA LEU A 172 -11.52 -1.73 1.34
C LEU A 172 -12.10 -3.08 1.79
N GLN A 173 -11.48 -3.74 2.79
CA GLN A 173 -11.94 -5.03 3.28
C GLN A 173 -13.32 -4.94 3.94
N ASP A 174 -13.60 -3.81 4.59
CA ASP A 174 -14.81 -3.61 5.39
C ASP A 174 -15.97 -3.02 4.55
N PHE A 175 -15.74 -2.71 3.27
CA PHE A 175 -16.74 -2.06 2.42
C PHE A 175 -17.84 -3.04 1.97
N GLY A 176 -19.09 -2.62 2.15
CA GLY A 176 -20.26 -3.19 1.51
C GLY A 176 -20.43 -2.69 0.07
N ASP A 177 -21.45 -3.18 -0.63
CA ASP A 177 -21.65 -2.86 -2.06
C ASP A 177 -21.97 -1.36 -2.30
N ALA A 178 -22.55 -0.67 -1.33
CA ALA A 178 -22.91 0.74 -1.46
C ALA A 178 -21.67 1.65 -1.47
N GLU A 179 -20.70 1.37 -0.60
CA GLU A 179 -19.47 2.14 -0.45
C GLU A 179 -18.64 2.14 -1.75
N TRP A 180 -18.64 1.04 -2.51
CA TRP A 180 -17.98 0.98 -3.83
C TRP A 180 -18.51 1.98 -4.86
N HIS A 181 -19.74 2.46 -4.67
CA HIS A 181 -20.40 3.45 -5.52
C HIS A 181 -20.39 4.86 -4.92
N ALA A 182 -19.79 5.05 -3.74
CA ALA A 182 -19.68 6.37 -3.13
C ALA A 182 -18.93 7.33 -4.08
N PRO A 183 -19.44 8.56 -4.27
CA PRO A 183 -18.90 9.49 -5.25
C PRO A 183 -17.57 10.09 -4.77
N VAL A 184 -16.53 9.94 -5.58
CA VAL A 184 -15.21 10.54 -5.33
C VAL A 184 -14.95 11.63 -6.37
N ARG A 185 -14.24 12.68 -5.97
CA ARG A 185 -13.77 13.73 -6.89
C ARG A 185 -12.26 13.77 -6.88
N LEU A 186 -11.64 13.17 -7.89
CA LEU A 186 -10.22 13.29 -8.14
C LEU A 186 -9.86 14.74 -8.45
N ARG A 187 -8.76 15.23 -7.92
CA ARG A 187 -8.24 16.59 -8.11
C ARG A 187 -6.76 16.51 -8.49
N TRP A 188 -6.35 17.41 -9.38
CA TRP A 188 -4.94 17.61 -9.75
C TRP A 188 -4.78 19.03 -10.32
N TYR A 189 -3.55 19.45 -10.54
CA TYR A 189 -3.23 20.78 -11.06
C TYR A 189 -2.62 20.67 -12.46
N ARG A 190 -3.13 21.47 -13.41
CA ARG A 190 -2.58 21.52 -14.78
C ARG A 190 -2.54 22.95 -15.30
N GLY A 191 -1.38 23.33 -15.84
CA GLY A 191 -1.17 24.68 -16.36
C GLY A 191 -1.17 25.71 -15.23
N GLU A 192 -2.24 26.51 -15.17
CA GLU A 192 -2.47 27.54 -14.15
C GLU A 192 -3.72 27.27 -13.29
N GLY A 193 -4.36 26.10 -13.41
CA GLY A 193 -5.63 25.85 -12.72
C GLY A 193 -5.82 24.43 -12.21
N SER A 194 -6.54 24.33 -11.10
CA SER A 194 -7.03 23.07 -10.56
C SER A 194 -8.02 22.40 -11.51
N GLN A 195 -7.85 21.10 -11.67
CA GLN A 195 -8.69 20.22 -12.48
C GLN A 195 -9.42 19.25 -11.56
N SER A 196 -10.55 18.71 -12.02
CA SER A 196 -11.21 17.64 -11.29
C SER A 196 -11.96 16.67 -12.20
N ARG A 197 -12.10 15.43 -11.74
CA ARG A 197 -12.88 14.37 -12.39
C ARG A 197 -13.76 13.67 -11.37
N ARG A 198 -15.05 13.54 -11.66
CA ARG A 198 -15.98 12.77 -10.82
C ARG A 198 -15.85 11.29 -11.15
N THR A 199 -15.82 10.46 -10.13
CA THR A 199 -15.77 9.01 -10.25
C THR A 199 -16.43 8.38 -9.01
N THR A 200 -16.23 7.08 -8.79
CA THR A 200 -16.63 6.37 -7.57
C THR A 200 -15.42 5.73 -6.90
N VAL A 201 -15.56 5.21 -5.69
CA VAL A 201 -14.52 4.37 -5.04
C VAL A 201 -14.01 3.28 -5.99
N ALA A 202 -14.90 2.53 -6.64
CA ALA A 202 -14.50 1.52 -7.62
C ALA A 202 -13.74 2.12 -8.83
N GLY A 203 -14.10 3.33 -9.24
CA GLY A 203 -13.39 4.07 -10.27
C GLY A 203 -11.98 4.53 -9.85
N VAL A 204 -11.78 4.90 -8.58
CA VAL A 204 -10.45 5.21 -8.02
C VAL A 204 -9.56 3.97 -8.02
N ILE A 205 -10.08 2.81 -7.58
CA ILE A 205 -9.31 1.56 -7.62
C ILE A 205 -8.99 1.16 -9.07
N ALA A 206 -9.92 1.36 -10.00
CA ALA A 206 -9.67 1.16 -11.42
C ALA A 206 -8.59 2.10 -11.98
N HIS A 207 -8.53 3.34 -11.51
CA HIS A 207 -7.44 4.28 -11.82
C HIS A 207 -6.09 3.75 -11.30
N LEU A 208 -6.02 3.33 -10.03
CA LEU A 208 -4.80 2.75 -9.45
C LEU A 208 -4.32 1.52 -10.25
N VAL A 209 -5.23 0.62 -10.62
CA VAL A 209 -4.92 -0.54 -11.50
C VAL A 209 -4.29 -0.09 -12.81
N ALA A 210 -4.94 0.86 -13.50
CA ALA A 210 -4.50 1.33 -14.80
C ALA A 210 -3.08 1.93 -14.74
N VAL A 211 -2.79 2.75 -13.74
CA VAL A 211 -1.51 3.47 -13.64
C VAL A 211 -0.41 2.58 -13.04
N ASP A 212 -0.70 1.71 -12.07
CA ASP A 212 0.26 0.72 -11.54
C ASP A 212 0.70 -0.26 -12.64
N GLY A 213 -0.11 -0.41 -13.69
CA GLY A 213 0.26 -1.13 -14.90
C GLY A 213 1.54 -0.61 -15.58
N LEU A 214 1.92 0.66 -15.40
CA LEU A 214 3.21 1.18 -15.89
C LEU A 214 4.40 0.44 -15.24
N VAL A 215 4.31 0.19 -13.94
CA VAL A 215 5.33 -0.56 -13.20
C VAL A 215 5.24 -2.05 -13.54
N ALA A 216 4.02 -2.58 -13.70
CA ALA A 216 3.81 -3.97 -14.10
C ALA A 216 4.52 -4.29 -15.43
N VAL A 217 4.29 -3.46 -16.46
CA VAL A 217 4.92 -3.59 -17.78
C VAL A 217 6.44 -3.47 -17.70
N ALA A 218 6.96 -2.51 -16.92
CA ALA A 218 8.40 -2.38 -16.73
C ALA A 218 9.02 -3.64 -16.10
N LEU A 219 8.31 -4.28 -15.18
CA LEU A 219 8.73 -5.53 -14.52
C LEU A 219 8.48 -6.79 -15.37
N GLY A 220 7.93 -6.66 -16.58
CA GLY A 220 7.59 -7.79 -17.46
C GLY A 220 6.36 -8.57 -17.01
N LEU A 221 5.47 -7.95 -16.25
CA LEU A 221 4.16 -8.48 -15.88
C LEU A 221 3.09 -8.03 -16.90
N ASP A 222 1.92 -8.66 -16.85
CA ASP A 222 0.80 -8.34 -17.74
C ASP A 222 0.30 -6.90 -17.55
N ASP A 223 -0.03 -6.23 -18.67
CA ASP A 223 -0.66 -4.91 -18.64
C ASP A 223 -2.18 -5.07 -18.37
N PRO A 224 -2.74 -4.44 -17.32
CA PRO A 224 -4.19 -4.45 -17.08
C PRO A 224 -5.03 -3.82 -18.21
N LEU A 225 -4.44 -2.96 -19.06
CA LEU A 225 -5.13 -2.42 -20.25
C LEU A 225 -5.19 -3.43 -21.42
N GLY A 226 -4.54 -4.58 -21.28
CA GLY A 226 -4.31 -5.52 -22.36
C GLY A 226 -3.09 -5.14 -23.19
N THR A 227 -2.41 -6.16 -23.72
CA THR A 227 -1.23 -5.98 -24.57
C THR A 227 -1.65 -5.70 -26.01
N ASP A 228 -1.62 -4.43 -26.43
CA ASP A 228 -1.53 -4.10 -27.85
C ASP A 228 -0.07 -4.21 -28.27
N ASP A 229 0.29 -5.32 -28.92
CA ASP A 229 1.63 -5.61 -29.46
C ASP A 229 2.77 -5.48 -28.41
N PRO A 230 3.31 -6.59 -27.86
CA PRO A 230 4.32 -6.55 -26.80
C PRO A 230 5.61 -5.80 -27.17
N ASP A 231 5.86 -5.56 -28.46
CA ASP A 231 7.01 -4.79 -28.94
C ASP A 231 6.77 -3.26 -28.96
N LYS A 232 5.53 -2.79 -28.74
CA LYS A 232 5.22 -1.36 -28.66
C LYS A 232 5.32 -0.86 -27.22
N ARG A 233 6.26 0.04 -26.99
CA ARG A 233 6.34 0.79 -25.73
C ARG A 233 5.07 1.62 -25.55
N ASP A 234 4.36 1.39 -24.45
CA ASP A 234 3.24 2.26 -24.09
C ASP A 234 3.76 3.67 -23.77
N THR A 235 3.30 4.65 -24.54
CA THR A 235 3.64 6.06 -24.38
C THR A 235 2.50 6.86 -23.74
N ARG A 236 1.40 6.21 -23.35
CA ARG A 236 0.25 6.87 -22.72
C ARG A 236 0.63 7.45 -21.36
N THR A 237 0.12 8.62 -21.05
CA THR A 237 0.25 9.21 -19.71
C THR A 237 -0.64 8.49 -18.70
N PRO A 238 -0.41 8.61 -17.37
CA PRO A 238 -1.29 8.06 -16.34
C PRO A 238 -2.79 8.34 -16.58
N GLY A 239 -3.15 9.59 -16.85
CA GLY A 239 -4.55 9.93 -17.15
C GLY A 239 -5.09 9.32 -18.44
N GLU A 240 -4.29 9.16 -19.49
CA GLU A 240 -4.71 8.49 -20.73
C GLU A 240 -4.94 7.00 -20.51
N ARG A 241 -4.10 6.35 -19.67
CA ARG A 241 -4.31 4.96 -19.27
C ARG A 241 -5.57 4.80 -18.43
N THR A 242 -5.82 5.74 -17.54
CA THR A 242 -7.01 5.77 -16.68
C THR A 242 -8.29 5.89 -17.50
N GLU A 243 -8.38 6.86 -18.40
CA GLU A 243 -9.55 7.04 -19.27
C GLU A 243 -9.74 5.82 -20.18
N ALA A 244 -8.66 5.27 -20.77
CA ALA A 244 -8.75 4.05 -21.59
C ALA A 244 -9.31 2.84 -20.79
N TYR A 245 -8.87 2.68 -19.54
CA TYR A 245 -9.34 1.59 -18.68
C TYR A 245 -10.79 1.77 -18.19
N TRP A 246 -11.21 3.01 -17.97
CA TRP A 246 -12.60 3.35 -17.67
C TRP A 246 -13.51 3.15 -18.89
N ASP A 247 -13.10 3.63 -20.06
CA ASP A 247 -13.86 3.53 -21.32
C ASP A 247 -14.05 2.07 -21.79
N ALA A 248 -13.11 1.19 -21.46
CA ALA A 248 -13.21 -0.24 -21.76
C ALA A 248 -14.34 -0.95 -20.97
N ALA A 249 -14.86 -0.35 -19.90
CA ALA A 249 -15.90 -0.95 -19.08
C ALA A 249 -17.30 -0.73 -19.67
N ARG A 250 -18.00 -1.81 -20.02
CA ARG A 250 -19.40 -1.71 -20.48
C ARG A 250 -20.39 -1.26 -19.40
N PHE A 251 -20.06 -1.48 -18.13
CA PHE A 251 -20.87 -1.14 -16.97
C PHE A 251 -20.02 -0.43 -15.92
N PRO A 252 -20.63 0.40 -15.05
CA PRO A 252 -19.93 1.00 -13.92
C PRO A 252 -19.15 -0.04 -13.12
N ARG A 253 -17.93 0.33 -12.73
CA ARG A 253 -17.08 -0.54 -11.90
C ARG A 253 -17.73 -0.75 -10.53
N THR A 254 -17.57 -1.95 -9.99
CA THR A 254 -18.07 -2.36 -8.67
C THR A 254 -16.93 -2.92 -7.84
N ARG A 255 -17.23 -3.53 -6.69
CA ARG A 255 -16.28 -4.31 -5.87
C ARG A 255 -15.37 -5.27 -6.63
N SER A 256 -15.78 -5.73 -7.82
CA SER A 256 -15.01 -6.65 -8.67
C SER A 256 -13.60 -6.15 -9.02
N VAL A 257 -13.34 -4.84 -8.94
CA VAL A 257 -11.99 -4.27 -9.18
C VAL A 257 -10.98 -4.58 -8.07
N ARG A 258 -11.43 -4.91 -6.85
CA ARG A 258 -10.54 -5.14 -5.70
C ARG A 258 -9.62 -6.34 -5.91
N GLY A 259 -10.16 -7.44 -6.45
CA GLY A 259 -9.40 -8.68 -6.68
C GLY A 259 -8.21 -8.45 -7.61
N PRO A 260 -8.43 -7.99 -8.86
CA PRO A 260 -7.37 -7.68 -9.79
C PRO A 260 -6.36 -6.65 -9.28
N TRP A 261 -6.83 -5.60 -8.60
CA TRP A 261 -5.94 -4.61 -7.97
C TRP A 261 -5.02 -5.26 -6.93
N ARG A 262 -5.57 -6.04 -6.01
CA ARG A 262 -4.81 -6.71 -4.95
C ARG A 262 -3.84 -7.74 -5.50
N GLU A 263 -4.22 -8.46 -6.55
CA GLU A 263 -3.32 -9.40 -7.23
C GLU A 263 -2.15 -8.67 -7.90
N GLN A 264 -2.42 -7.53 -8.54
CA GLN A 264 -1.40 -6.70 -9.16
C GLN A 264 -0.42 -6.13 -8.13
N THR A 265 -0.91 -5.49 -7.06
CA THR A 265 -0.04 -4.91 -6.01
C THR A 265 0.88 -5.97 -5.40
N HIS A 266 0.34 -7.15 -5.10
CA HIS A 266 1.13 -8.28 -4.62
C HIS A 266 2.14 -8.78 -5.65
N ALA A 267 1.77 -8.86 -6.94
CA ALA A 267 2.69 -9.28 -7.99
C ALA A 267 3.86 -8.29 -8.15
N LEU A 268 3.60 -6.98 -8.04
CA LEU A 268 4.63 -5.94 -8.08
C LEU A 268 5.61 -6.10 -6.91
N VAL A 269 5.11 -6.12 -5.66
CA VAL A 269 5.92 -6.29 -4.45
C VAL A 269 6.73 -7.59 -4.50
N ARG A 270 6.08 -8.70 -4.89
CA ARG A 270 6.74 -9.99 -5.04
C ARG A 270 7.89 -9.89 -6.04
N THR A 271 7.65 -9.36 -7.24
CA THR A 271 8.64 -9.29 -8.32
C THR A 271 9.84 -8.43 -7.95
N VAL A 272 9.63 -7.26 -7.32
CA VAL A 272 10.75 -6.42 -6.86
C VAL A 272 11.56 -7.09 -5.74
N SER A 273 10.92 -7.91 -4.91
CA SER A 273 11.60 -8.64 -3.83
C SER A 273 12.49 -9.77 -4.35
N PHE A 274 12.16 -10.36 -5.51
CA PHE A 274 12.98 -11.40 -6.14
C PHE A 274 14.10 -10.86 -7.04
N THR A 275 14.01 -9.60 -7.47
CA THR A 275 14.95 -9.02 -8.45
C THR A 275 16.21 -8.40 -7.79
N GLY A 276 16.32 -8.42 -6.46
CA GLY A 276 17.52 -8.01 -5.71
C GLY A 276 17.77 -6.50 -5.70
N GLY A 277 19.00 -6.07 -5.38
CA GLY A 277 19.37 -4.64 -5.30
C GLY A 277 19.64 -3.93 -6.64
N GLY A 278 19.68 -4.67 -7.76
CA GLY A 278 20.03 -4.16 -9.10
C GLY A 278 18.94 -3.51 -9.97
N PRO A 279 17.62 -3.74 -9.79
CA PRO A 279 16.58 -3.26 -10.71
C PRO A 279 16.05 -1.86 -10.38
N GLY A 280 16.45 -1.27 -9.24
CA GLY A 280 15.94 0.04 -8.80
C GLY A 280 16.24 1.20 -9.76
N THR A 281 17.09 0.98 -10.77
CA THR A 281 17.43 1.95 -11.83
C THR A 281 16.68 1.71 -13.14
N LEU A 282 15.91 0.62 -13.27
CA LEU A 282 15.14 0.31 -14.48
C LEU A 282 14.18 1.47 -14.79
N PRO A 283 14.15 2.01 -16.03
CA PRO A 283 13.27 3.13 -16.35
C PRO A 283 11.82 2.67 -16.50
N VAL A 284 10.91 3.39 -15.83
CA VAL A 284 9.45 3.27 -15.95
C VAL A 284 8.93 4.49 -16.70
N SER A 285 8.25 4.24 -17.83
CA SER A 285 7.64 5.29 -18.65
C SER A 285 6.43 5.89 -17.99
N TYR A 286 6.36 7.22 -17.91
CA TYR A 286 5.14 7.96 -17.55
C TYR A 286 4.56 8.71 -18.75
N GLY A 287 5.04 8.44 -19.96
CA GLY A 287 4.76 9.19 -21.18
C GLY A 287 5.87 10.21 -21.46
N PRO A 288 5.71 11.49 -21.05
CA PRO A 288 6.68 12.54 -21.35
C PRO A 288 8.00 12.47 -20.54
N PHE A 289 8.09 11.61 -19.52
CA PHE A 289 9.29 11.40 -18.72
C PHE A 289 9.38 9.94 -18.24
N ASP A 290 10.57 9.57 -17.76
CA ASP A 290 10.81 8.28 -17.12
C ASP A 290 11.22 8.48 -15.66
N LEU A 291 10.80 7.57 -14.79
CA LEU A 291 11.31 7.45 -13.43
C LEU A 291 12.09 6.14 -13.29
N PRO A 292 13.22 6.13 -12.55
CA PRO A 292 13.81 4.88 -12.08
C PRO A 292 12.78 4.09 -11.26
N LEU A 293 12.77 2.76 -11.38
CA LEU A 293 11.79 1.88 -10.72
C LEU A 293 11.61 2.18 -9.23
N ARG A 294 12.70 2.47 -8.51
CA ARG A 294 12.62 2.85 -7.09
C ARG A 294 11.80 4.13 -6.85
N ASP A 295 11.97 5.13 -7.72
CA ASP A 295 11.31 6.42 -7.63
C ASP A 295 9.86 6.27 -8.14
N ALA A 296 9.63 5.43 -9.15
CA ALA A 296 8.29 5.06 -9.59
C ALA A 296 7.48 4.35 -8.49
N MET A 297 8.08 3.44 -7.72
CA MET A 297 7.39 2.77 -6.60
C MET A 297 7.04 3.74 -5.47
N LEU A 298 7.93 4.71 -5.17
CA LEU A 298 7.63 5.78 -4.21
C LEU A 298 6.50 6.70 -4.71
N ASP A 299 6.50 7.03 -6.00
CA ASP A 299 5.42 7.77 -6.65
C ASP A 299 4.09 7.00 -6.55
N ARG A 300 4.08 5.71 -6.89
CA ARG A 300 2.87 4.88 -6.76
C ARG A 300 2.40 4.76 -5.30
N ALA A 301 3.32 4.74 -4.33
CA ALA A 301 2.97 4.75 -2.91
C ALA A 301 2.29 6.07 -2.50
N PHE A 302 2.80 7.21 -2.97
CA PHE A 302 2.20 8.52 -2.75
C PHE A 302 0.79 8.59 -3.33
N GLU A 303 0.62 8.19 -4.59
CA GLU A 303 -0.68 8.16 -5.28
C GLU A 303 -1.66 7.20 -4.59
N CYS A 304 -1.20 6.04 -4.11
CA CYS A 304 -2.03 5.11 -3.36
C CYS A 304 -2.53 5.71 -2.04
N TRP A 305 -1.67 6.42 -1.29
CA TRP A 305 -2.07 7.09 -0.05
C TRP A 305 -3.06 8.23 -0.32
N VAL A 306 -2.76 9.13 -1.26
CA VAL A 306 -3.63 10.27 -1.61
C VAL A 306 -5.02 9.77 -2.01
N HIS A 307 -5.09 8.73 -2.84
CA HIS A 307 -6.37 8.17 -3.26
C HIS A 307 -7.07 7.35 -2.18
N ALA A 308 -6.33 6.81 -1.20
CA ALA A 308 -6.94 6.24 -0.02
C ALA A 308 -7.58 7.32 0.87
N GLU A 309 -6.99 8.51 0.98
CA GLU A 309 -7.60 9.69 1.63
C GLU A 309 -8.86 10.12 0.87
N ASP A 310 -8.81 10.24 -0.47
CA ASP A 310 -9.99 10.52 -1.31
C ASP A 310 -11.16 9.54 -1.07
N ILE A 311 -10.83 8.24 -0.96
CA ILE A 311 -11.82 7.18 -0.70
C ILE A 311 -12.36 7.31 0.72
N ALA A 312 -11.49 7.47 1.71
CA ALA A 312 -11.86 7.55 3.12
C ALA A 312 -12.76 8.76 3.37
N ASP A 313 -12.45 9.93 2.79
CA ASP A 313 -13.27 11.12 2.82
C ASP A 313 -14.66 10.88 2.21
N ALA A 314 -14.75 10.14 1.10
CA ALA A 314 -16.02 9.86 0.43
C ALA A 314 -16.96 8.93 1.22
N VAL A 315 -16.44 8.20 2.21
CA VAL A 315 -17.21 7.29 3.08
C VAL A 315 -17.16 7.70 4.56
N ASP A 316 -16.71 8.93 4.86
CA ASP A 316 -16.58 9.48 6.21
C ASP A 316 -15.74 8.60 7.16
N TYR A 317 -14.65 8.00 6.66
CA TYR A 317 -13.75 7.13 7.41
C TYR A 317 -12.47 7.86 7.86
N PRO A 318 -12.03 7.71 9.12
CA PRO A 318 -10.78 8.32 9.57
C PRO A 318 -9.55 7.62 8.97
N TYR A 319 -8.74 8.35 8.21
CA TYR A 319 -7.52 7.81 7.59
C TYR A 319 -6.30 8.66 7.95
N ALA A 320 -5.34 8.06 8.67
CA ALA A 320 -4.15 8.77 9.14
C ALA A 320 -3.11 8.95 8.01
N PRO A 321 -2.16 9.90 8.14
CA PRO A 321 -0.99 9.97 7.25
C PRO A 321 -0.12 8.70 7.29
N PRO A 322 0.77 8.50 6.29
CA PRO A 322 1.76 7.44 6.28
C PRO A 322 2.70 7.50 7.49
N ALA A 323 3.36 6.36 7.78
CA ALA A 323 4.42 6.34 8.77
C ALA A 323 5.50 7.40 8.42
N PRO A 324 6.08 8.11 9.40
CA PRO A 324 6.99 9.24 9.15
C PRO A 324 8.11 8.95 8.15
N ARG A 325 8.73 7.77 8.24
CA ARG A 325 9.76 7.33 7.30
C ARG A 325 9.29 7.17 5.85
N HIS A 326 8.03 6.74 5.65
CA HIS A 326 7.45 6.60 4.31
C HIS A 326 7.08 7.98 3.76
N LEU A 327 6.49 8.83 4.61
CA LEU A 327 6.15 10.21 4.26
C LEU A 327 7.40 11.01 3.86
N HIS A 328 8.48 10.91 4.64
CA HIS A 328 9.77 11.52 4.31
C HIS A 328 10.30 11.08 2.95
N ALA A 329 10.22 9.78 2.62
CA ALA A 329 10.69 9.27 1.33
C ALA A 329 9.86 9.80 0.15
N MET A 330 8.54 9.98 0.33
CA MET A 330 7.66 10.58 -0.67
C MET A 330 7.96 12.08 -0.85
N ILE A 331 8.17 12.81 0.25
CA ILE A 331 8.53 14.23 0.23
C ILE A 331 9.90 14.44 -0.42
N ASP A 332 10.88 13.60 -0.09
CA ASP A 332 12.20 13.64 -0.72
C ASP A 332 12.09 13.45 -2.24
N LEU A 333 11.28 12.49 -2.71
CA LEU A 333 11.03 12.32 -4.13
C LEU A 333 10.43 13.59 -4.75
N ALA A 334 9.36 14.14 -4.17
CA ALA A 334 8.72 15.36 -4.66
C ALA A 334 9.73 16.53 -4.74
N ALA A 335 10.53 16.74 -3.68
CA ALA A 335 11.57 17.76 -3.64
C ALA A 335 12.63 17.56 -4.74
N ARG A 336 13.07 16.31 -5.00
CA ARG A 336 13.99 15.97 -6.10
C ARG A 336 13.39 16.22 -7.50
N LEU A 337 12.07 16.18 -7.65
CA LEU A 337 11.38 16.44 -8.91
C LEU A 337 11.15 17.94 -9.19
N LEU A 338 11.13 18.79 -8.16
CA LEU A 338 10.86 20.23 -8.28
C LEU A 338 11.73 20.96 -9.33
N PRO A 339 13.06 20.73 -9.43
CA PRO A 339 13.88 21.40 -10.45
C PRO A 339 13.43 21.07 -11.89
N GLN A 340 13.00 19.82 -12.13
CA GLN A 340 12.49 19.40 -13.43
C GLN A 340 11.11 20.01 -13.70
N ALA A 341 10.22 20.02 -12.70
CA ALA A 341 8.91 20.65 -12.80
C ALA A 341 9.01 22.15 -13.09
N LEU A 342 9.90 22.87 -12.40
CA LEU A 342 10.23 24.27 -12.67
C LEU A 342 10.66 24.48 -14.12
N ALA A 343 11.59 23.67 -14.62
CA ALA A 343 12.04 23.77 -16.01
C ALA A 343 10.93 23.45 -17.03
N ALA A 344 10.07 22.48 -16.74
CA ALA A 344 8.94 22.13 -17.59
C ALA A 344 7.92 23.28 -17.67
N ARG A 345 7.54 23.85 -16.52
CA ARG A 345 6.65 25.02 -16.45
C ARG A 345 7.20 26.21 -17.23
N ARG A 346 8.50 26.49 -17.11
CA ARG A 346 9.15 27.56 -17.88
C ARG A 346 9.13 27.32 -19.38
N ARG A 347 9.38 26.09 -19.83
CA ARG A 347 9.26 25.74 -21.26
C ARG A 347 7.83 25.91 -21.78
N ALA A 348 6.83 25.70 -20.93
CA ALA A 348 5.43 25.96 -21.23
C ALA A 348 5.01 27.44 -21.12
N GLY A 349 5.92 28.35 -20.77
CA GLY A 349 5.62 29.78 -20.60
C GLY A 349 4.87 30.13 -19.31
N LEU A 350 4.84 29.22 -18.33
CA LEU A 350 4.08 29.33 -17.07
C LEU A 350 4.95 29.68 -15.86
N GLY A 351 6.20 30.07 -16.11
CA GLY A 351 7.15 30.52 -15.09
C GLY A 351 7.50 31.97 -15.31
N ALA A 352 7.94 32.63 -14.25
CA ALA A 352 8.13 34.06 -14.30
C ALA A 352 9.38 34.48 -15.14
N PRO A 353 9.32 35.63 -15.84
CA PRO A 353 10.31 35.98 -16.86
C PRO A 353 11.66 36.48 -16.32
N ALA A 354 11.78 36.84 -15.03
CA ALA A 354 12.89 37.65 -14.52
C ALA A 354 14.01 36.85 -13.81
N GLY A 355 15.25 37.37 -13.87
CA GLY A 355 16.36 36.92 -13.02
C GLY A 355 17.10 35.65 -13.47
N ARG A 356 17.09 35.35 -14.78
CA ARG A 356 17.75 34.17 -15.37
C ARG A 356 19.26 34.23 -15.21
N ARG A 357 19.85 33.32 -14.44
CA ARG A 357 21.29 33.05 -14.48
C ARG A 357 21.50 31.57 -14.77
N LEU A 358 21.65 31.23 -16.06
CA LEU A 358 22.06 29.87 -16.42
C LEU A 358 23.46 29.62 -15.83
N VAL A 359 23.56 28.59 -15.00
CA VAL A 359 24.83 28.12 -14.44
C VAL A 359 25.25 26.84 -15.15
N ALA A 360 26.56 26.58 -15.17
CA ALA A 360 27.08 25.31 -15.66
C ALA A 360 26.50 24.14 -14.87
N ALA A 361 26.37 22.97 -15.51
CA ALA A 361 25.94 21.75 -14.81
C ALA A 361 26.87 21.46 -13.62
N GLY A 362 26.28 21.12 -12.47
CA GLY A 362 27.01 20.89 -11.22
C GLY A 362 27.45 22.16 -10.48
N ALA A 363 27.29 23.35 -11.07
CA ALA A 363 27.61 24.61 -10.39
C ALA A 363 26.46 25.04 -9.45
N PRO A 364 26.76 25.74 -8.35
CA PRO A 364 25.74 26.29 -7.47
C PRO A 364 24.94 27.37 -8.20
N GLY A 365 23.61 27.31 -8.07
CA GLY A 365 22.67 28.30 -8.59
C GLY A 365 21.86 28.99 -7.48
N ARG A 366 21.02 29.96 -7.86
CA ARG A 366 20.02 30.51 -6.94
C ARG A 366 19.19 29.35 -6.38
N SER A 367 18.99 29.35 -5.08
CA SER A 367 18.34 28.25 -4.38
C SER A 367 17.19 28.75 -3.52
N LEU A 368 16.13 27.95 -3.46
CA LEU A 368 15.08 28.10 -2.46
C LEU A 368 15.30 27.05 -1.37
N ARG A 369 15.31 27.45 -0.10
CA ARG A 369 15.21 26.50 1.01
C ARG A 369 13.75 26.07 1.14
N LEU A 370 13.50 24.78 1.04
CA LEU A 370 12.22 24.16 1.34
C LEU A 370 12.37 23.46 2.70
N GLU A 371 11.70 23.99 3.71
CA GLU A 371 11.59 23.39 5.03
C GLU A 371 10.21 22.73 5.13
N ILE A 372 10.20 21.45 5.47
CA ILE A 372 8.97 20.72 5.73
C ILE A 372 9.00 20.33 7.21
N GLU A 373 8.01 20.81 7.96
CA GLU A 373 7.80 20.51 9.37
C GLU A 373 7.04 19.18 9.53
N GLY A 374 7.03 18.60 10.73
CA GLY A 374 6.39 17.31 11.00
C GLY A 374 7.38 16.14 11.10
N GLU A 375 6.88 14.96 11.48
CA GLU A 375 7.72 13.78 11.72
C GLU A 375 8.30 13.21 10.42
N GLY A 376 7.61 13.41 9.28
CA GLY A 376 8.12 13.08 7.94
C GLY A 376 8.94 14.19 7.30
N GLY A 377 9.09 15.33 7.98
CA GLY A 377 9.69 16.55 7.44
C GLY A 377 11.19 16.48 7.16
N GLY A 378 11.75 17.62 6.78
CA GLY A 378 13.16 17.77 6.41
C GLY A 378 13.47 19.13 5.79
N GLN A 379 14.71 19.30 5.32
CA GLN A 379 15.13 20.53 4.64
C GLN A 379 15.84 20.20 3.33
N TRP A 380 15.41 20.86 2.25
CA TRP A 380 15.97 20.72 0.91
C TRP A 380 16.36 22.08 0.35
N LEU A 381 17.42 22.10 -0.46
CA LEU A 381 17.82 23.29 -1.24
C LEU A 381 17.46 23.04 -2.70
N ILE A 382 16.41 23.69 -3.17
CA ILE A 382 15.86 23.53 -4.51
C ILE A 382 16.58 24.49 -5.46
N PRO A 383 17.40 23.99 -6.41
CA PRO A 383 18.02 24.85 -7.41
C PRO A 383 16.95 25.43 -8.34
N LEU A 384 16.95 26.75 -8.46
CA LEU A 384 15.94 27.48 -9.22
C LEU A 384 16.34 27.63 -10.68
N ASP A 385 17.60 27.86 -11.02
CA ASP A 385 17.99 28.30 -12.36
C ASP A 385 18.00 27.19 -13.43
N SER A 386 18.39 25.98 -13.03
CA SER A 386 18.55 24.83 -13.94
C SER A 386 18.36 23.51 -13.20
N PRO A 387 17.74 22.48 -13.82
CA PRO A 387 17.67 21.15 -13.25
C PRO A 387 19.03 20.51 -12.99
N ALA A 388 20.07 20.94 -13.71
CA ALA A 388 21.43 20.44 -13.57
C ALA A 388 22.27 21.23 -12.56
N ALA A 389 21.72 22.28 -11.95
CA ALA A 389 22.40 23.05 -10.91
C ALA A 389 22.32 22.36 -9.55
N VAL A 390 23.22 22.72 -8.64
CA VAL A 390 23.23 22.20 -7.27
C VAL A 390 22.65 23.25 -6.32
N GLY A 391 21.78 22.80 -5.41
CA GLY A 391 21.25 23.64 -4.33
C GLY A 391 22.37 24.14 -3.40
N SER A 392 22.31 25.41 -2.99
CA SER A 392 23.38 26.05 -2.22
C SER A 392 22.82 27.04 -1.20
N ALA A 393 23.08 26.81 0.08
CA ALA A 393 22.69 27.73 1.16
C ALA A 393 23.33 29.13 1.00
N ALA A 394 24.56 29.20 0.45
CA ALA A 394 25.23 30.47 0.16
C ALA A 394 24.55 31.30 -0.96
N HIS A 395 23.65 30.68 -1.73
CA HIS A 395 22.92 31.30 -2.83
C HIS A 395 21.40 31.23 -2.59
N GLU A 396 21.00 31.11 -1.33
CA GLU A 396 19.60 31.13 -0.94
C GLU A 396 18.98 32.50 -1.21
N VAL A 397 17.88 32.51 -1.97
CA VAL A 397 17.14 33.73 -2.32
C VAL A 397 15.74 33.75 -1.71
N ALA A 398 15.27 32.58 -1.27
CA ALA A 398 13.95 32.40 -0.70
C ALA A 398 13.92 31.19 0.25
N HIS A 399 13.00 31.23 1.20
CA HIS A 399 12.69 30.17 2.14
C HIS A 399 11.18 29.96 2.21
N VAL A 400 10.75 28.71 2.10
CA VAL A 400 9.36 28.28 2.25
C VAL A 400 9.30 27.20 3.31
N ALA A 401 8.38 27.35 4.27
CA ALA A 401 8.11 26.36 5.32
C ALA A 401 6.64 25.89 5.23
N LEU A 402 6.39 24.58 5.23
CA LEU A 402 5.05 23.98 5.31
C LEU A 402 5.05 22.76 6.23
N ASP A 403 3.88 22.37 6.74
CA ASP A 403 3.67 21.05 7.35
C ASP A 403 3.79 19.92 6.30
N ASP A 404 4.20 18.72 6.73
CA ASP A 404 4.43 17.57 5.86
C ASP A 404 3.18 17.14 5.07
N VAL A 405 2.03 17.06 5.72
CA VAL A 405 0.75 16.74 5.06
C VAL A 405 0.31 17.88 4.13
N GLU A 406 0.49 19.13 4.53
CA GLU A 406 0.12 20.30 3.69
C GLU A 406 0.93 20.33 2.39
N PHE A 407 2.24 20.08 2.45
CA PHE A 407 3.07 19.98 1.25
C PHE A 407 2.63 18.83 0.34
N CYS A 408 2.29 17.68 0.91
CA CYS A 408 1.76 16.56 0.14
C CYS A 408 0.42 16.88 -0.52
N ARG A 409 -0.51 17.56 0.17
CA ARG A 409 -1.79 18.02 -0.42
C ARG A 409 -1.59 19.01 -1.55
N LEU A 410 -0.62 19.93 -1.42
CA LEU A 410 -0.22 20.81 -2.51
C LEU A 410 0.32 20.00 -3.70
N ALA A 411 1.27 19.09 -3.46
CA ALA A 411 1.88 18.25 -4.49
C ALA A 411 0.86 17.32 -5.18
N ALA A 412 -0.20 16.92 -4.48
CA ALA A 412 -1.33 16.15 -4.97
C ALA A 412 -2.43 17.02 -5.63
N GLY A 413 -2.26 18.34 -5.72
CA GLY A 413 -3.25 19.25 -6.33
C GLY A 413 -4.57 19.34 -5.57
N HIS A 414 -4.59 18.98 -4.29
CA HIS A 414 -5.75 19.07 -3.40
C HIS A 414 -5.93 20.47 -2.85
N VAL A 415 -4.82 21.21 -2.69
CA VAL A 415 -4.80 22.61 -2.29
C VAL A 415 -4.16 23.42 -3.43
N PRO A 416 -4.79 24.50 -3.91
CA PRO A 416 -4.18 25.34 -4.92
C PRO A 416 -2.95 26.09 -4.34
N PRO A 417 -1.91 26.35 -5.16
CA PRO A 417 -0.67 27.00 -4.70
C PRO A 417 -0.87 28.29 -3.91
N GLU A 418 -1.91 29.05 -4.23
CA GLU A 418 -2.22 30.34 -3.61
C GLU A 418 -2.85 30.21 -2.23
N GLU A 419 -3.47 29.07 -1.92
CA GLU A 419 -4.14 28.80 -0.64
C GLU A 419 -3.29 27.93 0.30
N ALA A 420 -2.18 27.38 -0.19
CA ALA A 420 -1.27 26.56 0.60
C ALA A 420 -0.80 27.31 1.86
N ALA A 421 -0.93 26.65 3.02
CA ALA A 421 -0.53 27.19 4.31
C ALA A 421 1.00 27.17 4.47
N ALA A 422 1.66 28.10 3.78
CA ALA A 422 3.12 28.20 3.71
C ALA A 422 3.65 29.46 4.38
N GLY A 423 4.64 29.29 5.28
CA GLY A 423 5.52 30.36 5.71
C GLY A 423 6.45 30.77 4.56
N GLN A 424 6.55 32.08 4.29
CA GLN A 424 7.24 32.60 3.10
C GLN A 424 8.21 33.74 3.46
N LEU A 425 9.47 33.63 3.04
CA LEU A 425 10.48 34.66 3.23
C LEU A 425 11.38 34.79 1.99
N GLY A 426 11.66 36.02 1.56
CA GLY A 426 12.57 36.31 0.44
C GLY A 426 11.87 36.57 -0.88
N ASP A 427 12.47 36.10 -1.98
CA ASP A 427 11.99 36.35 -3.35
C ASP A 427 10.61 35.71 -3.62
N ARG A 428 9.58 36.57 -3.73
CA ARG A 428 8.18 36.15 -3.97
C ARG A 428 7.97 35.46 -5.30
N GLU A 429 8.72 35.81 -6.34
CA GLU A 429 8.62 35.20 -7.67
C GLU A 429 9.15 33.76 -7.63
N ALA A 430 10.30 33.57 -6.97
CA ALA A 430 10.88 32.25 -6.74
C ALA A 430 9.96 31.34 -5.90
N ILE A 431 9.38 31.88 -4.83
CA ILE A 431 8.43 31.17 -3.97
C ILE A 431 7.21 30.72 -4.77
N ARG A 432 6.59 31.65 -5.51
CA ARG A 432 5.44 31.35 -6.36
C ARG A 432 5.78 30.26 -7.38
N ASP A 433 6.89 30.39 -8.10
CA ASP A 433 7.30 29.40 -9.09
C ASP A 433 7.46 28.00 -8.47
N VAL A 434 8.02 27.89 -7.26
CA VAL A 434 8.19 26.61 -6.56
C VAL A 434 6.85 26.02 -6.10
N LEU A 435 5.95 26.80 -5.51
CA LEU A 435 4.64 26.30 -5.08
C LEU A 435 3.80 25.80 -6.26
N PHE A 436 3.83 26.52 -7.38
CA PHE A 436 3.17 26.09 -8.62
C PHE A 436 3.87 24.89 -9.28
N ALA A 437 5.19 24.75 -9.14
CA ALA A 437 5.93 23.57 -9.58
C ALA A 437 5.56 22.35 -8.75
N ALA A 438 5.44 22.48 -7.43
CA ALA A 438 4.98 21.43 -6.53
C ALA A 438 3.58 20.95 -6.93
N ALA A 439 2.61 21.86 -7.09
CA ALA A 439 1.26 21.49 -7.52
C ALA A 439 1.24 20.77 -8.88
N SER A 440 2.09 21.18 -9.82
CA SER A 440 2.17 20.56 -11.15
C SER A 440 2.76 19.13 -11.18
N LEU A 441 3.20 18.60 -10.04
CA LEU A 441 3.57 17.18 -9.93
C LEU A 441 2.32 16.27 -9.97
N SER A 442 1.18 16.75 -9.47
CA SER A 442 -0.09 16.03 -9.51
C SER A 442 -0.56 15.75 -10.93
N ARG A 443 -1.24 14.62 -11.07
CA ARG A 443 -1.84 14.16 -12.33
C ARG A 443 -2.99 13.22 -12.05
N MET A 444 -3.89 13.11 -13.01
CA MET A 444 -4.81 11.98 -13.11
C MET A 444 -4.11 10.80 -13.75
#